data_AF-A0A524NPG1-F1
#
_entry.id   AF-A0A524NPG1-F1
#
_cell.length_a   1.000
_cell.length_b   1.000
_cell.length_c   1.000
_cell.angle_alpha   90.00
_cell.angle_beta   90.00
_cell.angle_gamma   90.00
#
_symmetry.space_group_name_H-M   'P 1'
#
loop_
_entity.id
_entity.type
_entity.pdbx_description
1 polymer ?
#
loop_
_entity_poly.entity_id
_entity_poly.type
_entity_poly.pdbx_seq_one_letter_code
_entity_poly.pdbx_strand_id
1 'polypeptide(L)'
;MDACQFREQLLGVMESKEHWAWGHFTSGRVPLDRLHLHFEQEYETYVRDFPVLIGRAYVQCPVAPARQELAENLFEEETGGLVAGRPHPELFLEYPRGLGMDVSRFANVDLLPAARVYRDLLDECTERRGWEVAAAVTTIFIEGTSYERGELDEDAPRRPETPLEQHPLVVHYGLPLDHLVLTRAHRQVEGSHRAAAWRVVLDHVSSEARERVVGAMSECVNAWKLYRDDVAAACGLMRTA
;
A
#
# COMPACT_ATOMS: atom_id res chain seq x y z
N MET A 1 -0.99 25.78 -7.03
CA MET A 1 0.25 25.15 -6.49
C MET A 1 1.28 24.89 -7.60
N ASP A 2 2.52 25.35 -7.45
CA ASP A 2 3.60 25.04 -8.40
C ASP A 2 4.11 23.58 -8.25
N ALA A 3 4.99 23.14 -9.16
CA ALA A 3 5.43 21.74 -9.21
C ALA A 3 6.33 21.35 -8.03
N CYS A 4 7.19 22.27 -7.58
CA CYS A 4 8.09 22.04 -6.46
C CYS A 4 7.29 21.92 -5.16
N GLN A 5 6.38 22.89 -4.93
CA GLN A 5 5.49 22.88 -3.78
C GLN A 5 4.60 21.62 -3.76
N PHE A 6 4.10 21.19 -4.92
CA PHE A 6 3.30 19.97 -5.03
C PHE A 6 4.07 18.73 -4.64
N ARG A 7 5.26 18.53 -5.22
CA ARG A 7 6.14 17.41 -4.86
C ARG A 7 6.43 17.38 -3.37
N GLU A 8 6.87 18.49 -2.79
CA GLU A 8 7.22 18.53 -1.36
C GLU A 8 6.00 18.28 -0.45
N GLN A 9 4.80 18.73 -0.83
CA GLN A 9 3.61 18.44 -0.05
C GLN A 9 3.19 16.97 -0.12
N LEU A 10 3.29 16.32 -1.30
CA LEU A 10 3.06 14.88 -1.42
C LEU A 10 4.06 14.07 -0.59
N LEU A 11 5.35 14.43 -0.67
CA LEU A 11 6.39 13.81 0.14
C LEU A 11 6.12 13.99 1.64
N GLY A 12 5.75 15.19 2.08
CA GLY A 12 5.39 15.45 3.47
C GLY A 12 4.22 14.58 3.98
N VAL A 13 3.23 14.29 3.12
CA VAL A 13 2.18 13.33 3.45
C VAL A 13 2.74 11.92 3.63
N MET A 14 3.58 11.45 2.70
CA MET A 14 4.19 10.11 2.76
C MET A 14 5.11 9.94 3.96
N GLU A 15 5.96 10.93 4.25
CA GLU A 15 6.83 10.96 5.44
C GLU A 15 6.00 10.90 6.74
N SER A 16 4.79 11.46 6.74
CA SER A 16 3.89 11.37 7.89
C SER A 16 3.15 10.03 8.01
N LYS A 17 3.24 9.14 7.01
CA LYS A 17 2.62 7.80 6.97
C LYS A 17 3.40 6.81 7.85
N GLU A 18 3.52 7.16 9.12
CA GLU A 18 4.09 6.34 10.17
C GLU A 18 3.05 6.02 11.24
N HIS A 19 3.20 4.88 11.90
CA HIS A 19 2.27 4.42 12.92
C HIS A 19 3.02 3.78 14.11
N TRP A 20 2.64 4.17 15.32
CA TRP A 20 3.30 3.74 16.56
C TRP A 20 3.36 2.21 16.72
N ALA A 21 2.34 1.50 16.25
CA ALA A 21 2.25 0.05 16.39
C ALA A 21 3.18 -0.70 15.43
N TRP A 22 3.71 -0.08 14.37
CA TRP A 22 4.45 -0.79 13.33
C TRP A 22 5.67 -1.54 13.87
N GLY A 23 6.41 -0.94 14.81
CA GLY A 23 7.52 -1.58 15.49
C GLY A 23 7.14 -2.85 16.28
N HIS A 24 5.87 -3.00 16.68
CA HIS A 24 5.38 -4.21 17.36
C HIS A 24 5.11 -5.36 16.37
N PHE A 25 4.58 -5.04 15.18
CA PHE A 25 4.38 -6.03 14.11
C PHE A 25 5.72 -6.59 13.60
N THR A 26 6.77 -5.77 13.56
CA THR A 26 8.09 -6.17 13.08
C THR A 26 9.00 -6.79 14.14
N SER A 27 8.58 -6.83 15.42
CA SER A 27 9.40 -7.35 16.54
C SER A 27 8.84 -8.61 17.21
N GLY A 28 7.82 -9.24 16.62
CA GLY A 28 7.24 -10.46 17.17
C GLY A 28 6.35 -10.26 18.41
N ARG A 29 5.92 -9.02 18.69
CA ARG A 29 5.13 -8.70 19.89
C ARG A 29 3.63 -8.98 19.74
N VAL A 30 3.15 -9.19 18.52
CA VAL A 30 1.76 -9.54 18.27
C VAL A 30 1.58 -11.04 18.49
N PRO A 31 0.62 -11.50 19.31
CA PRO A 31 0.34 -12.93 19.43
C PRO A 31 0.01 -13.57 18.07
N LEU A 32 0.59 -14.72 17.77
CA LEU A 32 0.40 -15.40 16.49
C LEU A 32 -1.09 -15.70 16.20
N ASP A 33 -1.85 -16.07 17.22
CA ASP A 33 -3.29 -16.33 17.17
C ASP A 33 -4.14 -15.07 16.94
N ARG A 34 -3.52 -13.88 16.96
CA ARG A 34 -4.16 -12.59 16.63
C ARG A 34 -3.61 -11.96 15.35
N LEU A 35 -2.46 -12.42 14.86
CA LEU A 35 -1.82 -11.85 13.68
C LEU A 35 -2.70 -11.96 12.42
N HIS A 36 -3.60 -12.94 12.37
CA HIS A 36 -4.59 -13.06 11.30
C HIS A 36 -5.46 -11.81 11.16
N LEU A 37 -5.76 -11.09 12.25
CA LEU A 37 -6.59 -9.87 12.20
C LEU A 37 -5.90 -8.79 11.37
N HIS A 38 -4.58 -8.65 11.47
CA HIS A 38 -3.83 -7.73 10.65
C HIS A 38 -3.90 -8.10 9.17
N PHE A 39 -3.70 -9.38 8.83
CA PHE A 39 -3.76 -9.83 7.45
C PHE A 39 -5.16 -9.74 6.86
N GLU A 40 -6.20 -10.14 7.58
CA GLU A 40 -7.60 -10.06 7.13
C GLU A 40 -7.98 -8.61 6.82
N GLN A 41 -7.68 -7.69 7.75
CA GLN A 41 -8.02 -6.29 7.58
C GLN A 41 -7.23 -5.64 6.45
N GLU A 42 -5.93 -5.93 6.30
CA GLU A 42 -5.13 -5.42 5.18
C GLU A 42 -5.61 -5.98 3.84
N TYR A 43 -5.95 -7.27 3.81
CA TYR A 43 -6.45 -7.95 2.61
C TYR A 43 -7.73 -7.32 2.10
N GLU A 44 -8.73 -7.19 2.97
CA GLU A 44 -10.05 -6.68 2.62
C GLU A 44 -10.06 -5.17 2.37
N THR A 45 -9.24 -4.41 3.09
CA THR A 45 -9.23 -2.94 2.98
C THR A 45 -8.65 -2.49 1.65
N TYR A 46 -7.60 -3.15 1.14
CA TYR A 46 -7.06 -2.76 -0.16
C TYR A 46 -6.38 -3.87 -0.95
N VAL A 47 -5.72 -4.87 -0.37
CA VAL A 47 -4.90 -5.80 -1.18
C VAL A 47 -5.74 -6.57 -2.19
N ARG A 48 -6.89 -7.13 -1.78
CA ARG A 48 -7.76 -7.91 -2.68
C ARG A 48 -8.18 -7.10 -3.90
N ASP A 49 -8.59 -5.86 -3.65
CA ASP A 49 -9.19 -5.00 -4.67
C ASP A 49 -8.17 -3.99 -5.23
N PHE A 50 -6.89 -4.12 -4.92
CA PHE A 50 -5.85 -3.19 -5.35
C PHE A 50 -5.79 -3.03 -6.87
N PRO A 51 -5.85 -4.11 -7.68
CA PRO A 51 -5.98 -3.99 -9.13
C PRO A 51 -7.23 -3.20 -9.57
N VAL A 52 -8.37 -3.38 -8.88
CA VAL A 52 -9.61 -2.63 -9.18
C VAL A 52 -9.41 -1.14 -8.93
N LEU A 53 -8.73 -0.77 -7.85
CA LEU A 53 -8.42 0.62 -7.52
C LEU A 53 -7.55 1.27 -8.62
N ILE A 54 -6.51 0.57 -9.10
CA ILE A 54 -5.68 1.04 -10.23
C ILE A 54 -6.52 1.12 -11.51
N GLY A 55 -7.34 0.11 -11.78
CA GLY A 55 -8.22 0.07 -12.96
C GLY A 55 -9.16 1.27 -13.02
N ARG A 56 -9.71 1.72 -11.89
CA ARG A 56 -10.51 2.95 -11.82
C ARG A 56 -9.69 4.19 -12.18
N ALA A 57 -8.44 4.30 -11.72
CA ALA A 57 -7.55 5.39 -12.10
C ALA A 57 -7.25 5.36 -13.61
N TYR A 58 -6.96 4.19 -14.17
CA TYR A 58 -6.69 3.98 -15.59
C TYR A 58 -7.87 4.42 -16.48
N VAL A 59 -9.10 3.98 -16.17
CA VAL A 59 -10.29 4.26 -16.99
C VAL A 59 -10.63 5.76 -17.02
N GLN A 60 -10.39 6.47 -15.91
CA GLN A 60 -10.66 7.91 -15.83
C GLN A 60 -9.56 8.77 -16.47
N CYS A 61 -8.34 8.24 -16.63
CA CYS A 61 -7.18 9.02 -17.03
C CYS A 61 -7.23 9.40 -18.52
N PRO A 62 -7.30 10.70 -18.88
CA PRO A 62 -7.31 11.13 -20.28
C PRO A 62 -5.91 11.14 -20.91
N VAL A 63 -4.85 11.05 -20.11
CA VAL A 63 -3.45 11.20 -20.55
C VAL A 63 -2.87 9.86 -20.98
N ALA A 64 -2.58 9.71 -22.27
CA ALA A 64 -2.14 8.42 -22.83
C ALA A 64 -0.83 7.88 -22.22
N PRO A 65 0.23 8.69 -22.02
CA PRO A 65 1.44 8.22 -21.34
C PRO A 65 1.17 7.73 -19.91
N ALA A 66 0.39 8.46 -19.12
CA ALA A 66 -0.02 8.04 -17.78
C ALA A 66 -0.80 6.71 -17.81
N ARG A 67 -1.70 6.52 -18.78
CA ARG A 67 -2.43 5.26 -18.95
C ARG A 67 -1.53 4.08 -19.26
N GLN A 68 -0.40 4.27 -19.94
CA GLN A 68 0.54 3.16 -20.23
C GLN A 68 1.17 2.63 -18.95
N GLU A 69 1.68 3.53 -18.11
CA GLU A 69 2.27 3.20 -16.81
C GLU A 69 1.23 2.57 -15.87
N LEU A 70 0.01 3.11 -15.82
CA LEU A 70 -1.10 2.55 -15.04
C LEU A 70 -1.53 1.16 -15.53
N ALA A 71 -1.48 0.90 -16.85
CA ALA A 71 -1.84 -0.38 -17.42
C ALA A 71 -0.80 -1.46 -17.11
N GLU A 72 0.49 -1.11 -17.11
CA GLU A 72 1.57 -2.03 -16.74
C GLU A 72 1.46 -2.44 -15.27
N ASN A 73 1.25 -1.46 -14.38
CA ASN A 73 1.03 -1.72 -12.95
C ASN A 73 -0.22 -2.60 -12.75
N LEU A 74 -1.35 -2.24 -13.36
CA LEU A 74 -2.57 -3.06 -13.32
C LEU A 74 -2.33 -4.49 -13.79
N PHE A 75 -1.61 -4.67 -14.90
CA PHE A 75 -1.34 -6.00 -15.44
C PHE A 75 -0.50 -6.84 -14.48
N GLU A 76 0.54 -6.26 -13.86
CA GLU A 76 1.35 -6.96 -12.86
C GLU A 76 0.55 -7.30 -11.60
N GLU A 77 -0.24 -6.39 -11.07
CA GLU A 77 -1.02 -6.62 -9.84
C GLU A 77 -2.13 -7.66 -10.06
N GLU A 78 -2.83 -7.60 -11.20
CA GLU A 78 -3.95 -8.50 -11.54
C GLU A 78 -3.48 -9.89 -11.95
N THR A 79 -2.28 -10.04 -12.52
CA THR A 79 -1.86 -11.32 -13.14
C THR A 79 -0.52 -11.86 -12.62
N GLY A 80 0.33 -11.00 -12.05
CA GLY A 80 1.75 -11.28 -11.80
C GLY A 80 2.57 -11.55 -13.05
N GLY A 81 2.06 -11.18 -14.24
CA GLY A 81 2.57 -11.62 -15.53
C GLY A 81 3.97 -11.11 -15.90
N LEU A 82 4.53 -10.14 -15.16
CA LEU A 82 5.89 -9.65 -15.38
C LEU A 82 6.90 -10.42 -14.54
N VAL A 83 6.56 -10.78 -13.29
CA VAL A 83 7.52 -11.38 -12.35
C VAL A 83 7.06 -12.69 -11.72
N ALA A 84 5.88 -12.70 -11.09
CA ALA A 84 5.52 -13.75 -10.14
C ALA A 84 4.62 -14.87 -10.72
N GLY A 85 4.03 -14.64 -11.89
CA GLY A 85 3.13 -15.56 -12.60
C GLY A 85 1.77 -15.78 -11.93
N ARG A 86 1.43 -15.02 -10.87
CA ARG A 86 0.16 -15.10 -10.15
C ARG A 86 -0.28 -13.72 -9.65
N PRO A 87 -1.59 -13.44 -9.54
CA PRO A 87 -2.09 -12.18 -9.01
C PRO A 87 -1.53 -11.86 -7.63
N HIS A 88 -1.16 -10.60 -7.38
CA HIS A 88 -0.62 -10.17 -6.08
C HIS A 88 -1.56 -10.43 -4.90
N PRO A 89 -2.89 -10.29 -5.02
CA PRO A 89 -3.83 -10.71 -3.99
C PRO A 89 -3.68 -12.18 -3.60
N GLU A 90 -3.41 -13.07 -4.55
CA GLU A 90 -3.21 -14.49 -4.24
C GLU A 90 -1.86 -14.75 -3.56
N LEU A 91 -0.81 -14.03 -3.99
CA LEU A 91 0.52 -14.13 -3.39
C LEU A 91 0.52 -13.63 -1.95
N PHE A 92 -0.27 -12.61 -1.63
CA PHE A 92 -0.44 -12.11 -0.25
C PHE A 92 -0.93 -13.22 0.70
N LEU A 93 -1.83 -14.09 0.23
CA LEU A 93 -2.37 -15.21 1.01
C LEU A 93 -1.33 -16.28 1.33
N GLU A 94 -0.13 -16.25 0.74
CA GLU A 94 0.96 -17.14 1.12
C GLU A 94 1.50 -16.84 2.53
N TYR A 95 1.48 -15.58 2.99
CA TYR A 95 1.89 -15.26 4.36
C TYR A 95 1.03 -15.98 5.42
N PRO A 96 -0.32 -15.80 5.46
CA PRO A 96 -1.15 -16.51 6.42
C PRO A 96 -1.09 -18.03 6.22
N ARG A 97 -1.03 -18.52 4.96
CA ARG A 97 -0.90 -19.97 4.68
C ARG A 97 0.37 -20.56 5.29
N GLY A 98 1.51 -19.90 5.11
CA GLY A 98 2.80 -20.35 5.64
C GLY A 98 2.90 -20.29 7.17
N LEU A 99 2.07 -19.47 7.81
CA LEU A 99 1.92 -19.42 9.27
C LEU A 99 0.88 -20.44 9.80
N GLY A 100 0.29 -21.26 8.93
CA GLY A 100 -0.70 -22.26 9.31
C GLY A 100 -2.09 -21.70 9.58
N MET A 101 -2.41 -20.49 9.11
CA MET A 101 -3.73 -19.90 9.27
C MET A 101 -4.74 -20.50 8.28
N ASP A 102 -6.01 -20.54 8.67
CA ASP A 102 -7.12 -20.89 7.78
C ASP A 102 -7.38 -19.75 6.80
N VAL A 103 -6.98 -19.95 5.54
CA VAL A 103 -7.16 -18.95 4.47
C VAL A 103 -8.62 -18.75 4.05
N SER A 104 -9.55 -19.64 4.45
CA SER A 104 -10.98 -19.44 4.16
C SER A 104 -11.57 -18.22 4.86
N ARG A 105 -10.91 -17.75 5.93
CA ARG A 105 -11.26 -16.52 6.68
C ARG A 105 -11.21 -15.26 5.81
N PHE A 106 -10.41 -15.27 4.75
CA PHE A 106 -10.22 -14.15 3.83
C PHE A 106 -11.33 -14.03 2.78
N ALA A 107 -12.21 -15.03 2.68
CA ALA A 107 -13.31 -15.00 1.71
C ALA A 107 -14.38 -13.96 2.08
N ASN A 108 -14.61 -13.72 3.38
CA ASN A 108 -15.58 -12.76 3.88
C ASN A 108 -15.05 -12.13 5.17
N VAL A 109 -14.27 -11.06 5.04
CA VAL A 109 -13.71 -10.34 6.19
C VAL A 109 -14.70 -9.28 6.68
N ASP A 110 -15.01 -9.34 7.97
CA ASP A 110 -15.71 -8.24 8.65
C ASP A 110 -14.72 -7.11 8.96
N LEU A 111 -14.77 -6.03 8.16
CA LEU A 111 -13.93 -4.85 8.42
C LEU A 111 -14.25 -4.22 9.78
N LEU A 112 -13.19 -3.89 10.51
CA LEU A 112 -13.24 -3.02 11.69
C LEU A 112 -13.80 -1.65 11.32
N PRO A 113 -14.39 -0.89 12.27
CA PRO A 113 -15.02 0.39 11.97
C PRO A 113 -14.11 1.38 11.23
N ALA A 114 -12.87 1.60 11.70
CA ALA A 114 -11.95 2.51 11.02
C ALA A 114 -11.41 1.94 9.70
N ALA A 115 -11.30 0.61 9.57
CA ALA A 115 -10.93 -0.04 8.31
C ALA A 115 -12.01 0.19 7.24
N ARG A 116 -13.29 0.11 7.61
CA ARG A 116 -14.43 0.41 6.73
C ARG A 116 -14.43 1.87 6.29
N VAL A 117 -14.23 2.81 7.22
CA VAL A 117 -14.14 4.24 6.88
C VAL A 117 -12.99 4.50 5.91
N TYR A 118 -11.82 3.89 6.15
CA TYR A 118 -10.67 4.04 5.26
C TYR A 118 -10.94 3.42 3.88
N ARG A 119 -11.54 2.22 3.82
CA ARG A 119 -11.97 1.59 2.56
C ARG A 119 -12.95 2.46 1.78
N ASP A 120 -13.98 2.98 2.42
CA ASP A 120 -14.98 3.85 1.78
C ASP A 120 -14.32 5.11 1.21
N LEU A 121 -13.33 5.67 1.90
CA LEU A 121 -12.53 6.80 1.41
C LEU A 121 -11.69 6.40 0.17
N LEU A 122 -11.06 5.22 0.16
CA LEU A 122 -10.32 4.73 -1.02
C LEU A 122 -11.26 4.54 -2.21
N ASP A 123 -12.46 4.00 -1.99
CA ASP A 123 -13.48 3.87 -3.03
C ASP A 123 -13.92 5.26 -3.52
N GLU A 124 -14.18 6.23 -2.64
CA GLU A 124 -14.53 7.59 -3.05
C GLU A 124 -13.41 8.28 -3.86
N CYS A 125 -12.17 8.20 -3.37
CA CYS A 125 -10.99 8.74 -4.03
C CYS A 125 -10.82 8.16 -5.44
N THR A 126 -11.03 6.85 -5.59
CA THR A 126 -10.81 6.16 -6.86
C THR A 126 -12.01 6.19 -7.79
N GLU A 127 -13.24 6.36 -7.31
CA GLU A 127 -14.43 6.38 -8.17
C GLU A 127 -14.89 7.78 -8.57
N ARG A 128 -14.69 8.80 -7.71
CA ARG A 128 -15.44 10.08 -7.82
C ARG A 128 -14.57 11.32 -7.83
N ARG A 129 -13.30 11.24 -7.45
CA ARG A 129 -12.43 12.43 -7.27
C ARG A 129 -11.46 12.71 -8.42
N GLY A 130 -11.64 12.01 -9.55
CA GLY A 130 -10.84 12.17 -10.76
C GLY A 130 -9.58 11.30 -10.79
N TRP A 131 -9.03 11.12 -11.99
CA TRP A 131 -7.90 10.22 -12.21
C TRP A 131 -6.63 10.65 -11.46
N GLU A 132 -6.44 11.96 -11.25
CA GLU A 132 -5.27 12.52 -10.57
C GLU A 132 -5.23 12.06 -9.11
N VAL A 133 -6.39 12.11 -8.45
CA VAL A 133 -6.55 11.64 -7.07
C VAL A 133 -6.45 10.12 -7.02
N ALA A 134 -7.15 9.44 -7.92
CA ALA A 134 -7.14 7.98 -7.99
C ALA A 134 -5.71 7.43 -8.18
N ALA A 135 -4.94 7.99 -9.12
CA ALA A 135 -3.55 7.61 -9.36
C ALA A 135 -2.66 7.88 -8.13
N ALA A 136 -2.68 9.09 -7.58
CA ALA A 136 -1.84 9.41 -6.43
C ALA A 136 -2.17 8.56 -5.19
N VAL A 137 -3.45 8.31 -4.90
CA VAL A 137 -3.87 7.49 -3.75
C VAL A 137 -3.47 6.02 -3.94
N THR A 138 -3.59 5.48 -5.15
CA THR A 138 -3.28 4.07 -5.40
C THR A 138 -1.78 3.84 -5.56
N THR A 139 -1.16 4.53 -6.51
CA THR A 139 0.21 4.26 -6.93
C THR A 139 1.25 4.98 -6.09
N ILE A 140 0.92 6.08 -5.41
CA ILE A 140 1.85 6.71 -4.45
C ILE A 140 1.48 6.29 -3.03
N PHE A 141 0.25 6.55 -2.58
CA PHE A 141 -0.10 6.42 -1.17
C PHE A 141 -0.20 4.96 -0.71
N ILE A 142 -0.98 4.09 -1.35
CA ILE A 142 -1.18 2.71 -0.86
C ILE A 142 0.12 1.91 -0.95
N GLU A 143 0.72 1.85 -2.14
CA GLU A 143 1.95 1.10 -2.40
C GLU A 143 3.19 1.67 -1.69
N GLY A 144 3.24 2.99 -1.49
CA GLY A 144 4.43 3.66 -0.97
C GLY A 144 4.62 3.60 0.54
N THR A 145 5.79 4.06 0.98
CA THR A 145 6.19 4.08 2.40
C THR A 145 6.59 5.48 2.87
N SER A 146 7.06 5.63 4.12
CA SER A 146 7.64 6.92 4.56
C SER A 146 8.99 7.24 3.88
N TYR A 147 9.54 6.33 3.08
CA TYR A 147 10.81 6.49 2.37
C TYR A 147 10.70 6.96 0.92
N GLU A 148 9.51 7.40 0.46
CA GLU A 148 9.29 7.78 -0.94
C GLU A 148 10.25 8.86 -1.47
N ARG A 149 10.82 9.69 -0.59
CA ARG A 149 11.81 10.70 -1.02
C ARG A 149 13.02 10.05 -1.71
N GLY A 150 13.44 8.86 -1.27
CA GLY A 150 14.56 8.12 -1.88
C GLY A 150 14.31 7.66 -3.32
N GLU A 151 13.06 7.70 -3.79
CA GLU A 151 12.69 7.44 -5.19
C GLU A 151 12.91 8.66 -6.09
N LEU A 152 13.04 9.86 -5.51
CA LEU A 152 13.18 11.14 -6.23
C LEU A 152 14.53 11.82 -5.99
N ASP A 153 15.16 11.53 -4.87
CA ASP A 153 16.40 12.14 -4.41
C ASP A 153 17.40 11.04 -4.05
N GLU A 154 18.50 10.96 -4.79
CA GLU A 154 19.55 9.95 -4.59
C GLU A 154 20.27 10.12 -3.24
N ASP A 155 20.24 11.32 -2.66
CA ASP A 155 20.85 11.61 -1.36
C ASP A 155 19.90 11.29 -0.18
N ALA A 156 18.62 11.01 -0.45
CA ALA A 156 17.65 10.64 0.56
C ALA A 156 17.66 9.13 0.86
N PRO A 157 17.37 8.72 2.11
CA PRO A 157 17.34 7.30 2.45
C PRO A 157 16.22 6.58 1.71
N ARG A 158 16.57 5.46 1.06
CA ARG A 158 15.59 4.50 0.52
C ARG A 158 15.12 3.53 1.60
N ARG A 159 13.99 2.88 1.31
CA ARG A 159 13.48 1.80 2.15
C ARG A 159 14.55 0.71 2.33
N PRO A 160 14.87 0.30 3.57
CA PRO A 160 15.84 -0.77 3.78
C PRO A 160 15.36 -2.11 3.22
N GLU A 161 16.14 -2.71 2.32
CA GLU A 161 15.93 -4.07 1.83
C GLU A 161 16.71 -5.08 2.69
N THR A 162 16.06 -5.60 3.74
CA THR A 162 16.66 -6.64 4.58
C THR A 162 16.69 -8.01 3.89
N PRO A 163 17.67 -8.88 4.16
CA PRO A 163 17.64 -10.27 3.67
C PRO A 163 16.33 -10.97 4.02
N LEU A 164 15.84 -11.87 3.16
CA LEU A 164 14.55 -12.55 3.37
C LEU A 164 14.55 -13.38 4.67
N GLU A 165 15.71 -13.92 5.04
CA GLU A 165 15.96 -14.66 6.29
C GLU A 165 15.77 -13.79 7.54
N GLN A 166 15.86 -12.46 7.38
CA GLN A 166 15.66 -11.48 8.45
C GLN A 166 14.26 -10.85 8.41
N HIS A 167 13.38 -11.33 7.52
CA HIS A 167 12.02 -10.85 7.48
C HIS A 167 11.31 -11.12 8.83
N PRO A 168 10.57 -10.17 9.41
CA PRO A 168 9.95 -10.34 10.73
C PRO A 168 9.08 -11.59 10.87
N LEU A 169 8.33 -11.95 9.83
CA LEU A 169 7.51 -13.18 9.81
C LEU A 169 8.36 -14.46 9.89
N VAL A 170 9.56 -14.44 9.31
CA VAL A 170 10.50 -15.58 9.37
C VAL A 170 11.11 -15.67 10.75
N VAL A 171 11.70 -14.56 11.23
CA VAL A 171 12.47 -14.52 12.48
C VAL A 171 11.59 -14.75 13.71
N HIS A 172 10.40 -14.17 13.74
CA HIS A 172 9.56 -14.17 14.95
C HIS A 172 8.42 -15.17 14.93
N TYR A 173 7.97 -15.61 13.75
CA TYR A 173 6.80 -16.46 13.60
C TYR A 173 7.07 -17.75 12.82
N GLY A 174 8.31 -17.97 12.36
CA GLY A 174 8.71 -19.21 11.69
C GLY A 174 8.14 -19.38 10.28
N LEU A 175 7.75 -18.30 9.60
CA LEU A 175 7.29 -18.37 8.21
C LEU A 175 8.38 -18.98 7.31
N PRO A 176 8.08 -20.05 6.55
CA PRO A 176 9.04 -20.58 5.58
C PRO A 176 9.32 -19.56 4.47
N LEU A 177 10.58 -19.47 4.03
CA LEU A 177 11.00 -18.51 2.98
C LEU A 177 10.20 -18.67 1.69
N ASP A 178 9.77 -19.88 1.35
CA ASP A 178 8.99 -20.14 0.14
C ASP A 178 7.67 -19.36 0.13
N HIS A 179 7.10 -19.02 1.29
CA HIS A 179 5.88 -18.20 1.41
C HIS A 179 6.12 -16.69 1.30
N LEU A 180 7.37 -16.22 1.16
CA LEU A 180 7.69 -14.80 0.87
C LEU A 180 7.64 -14.46 -0.63
N VAL A 181 6.79 -15.14 -1.42
CA VAL A 181 6.69 -14.91 -2.87
C VAL A 181 6.30 -13.47 -3.22
N LEU A 182 5.35 -12.87 -2.50
CA LEU A 182 4.95 -11.49 -2.74
C LEU A 182 6.09 -10.52 -2.42
N THR A 183 6.79 -10.72 -1.30
CA THR A 183 7.98 -9.90 -0.96
C THR A 183 9.04 -9.97 -2.05
N ARG A 184 9.28 -11.15 -2.62
CA ARG A 184 10.22 -11.33 -3.74
C ARG A 184 9.74 -10.64 -5.01
N ALA A 185 8.43 -10.73 -5.30
CA ALA A 185 7.83 -10.09 -6.45
C ALA A 185 8.02 -8.57 -6.36
N HIS A 186 7.61 -7.96 -5.24
CA HIS A 186 7.76 -6.52 -5.02
C HIS A 186 9.22 -6.06 -5.18
N ARG A 187 10.21 -6.73 -4.56
CA ARG A 187 11.63 -6.31 -4.73
C ARG A 187 12.15 -6.29 -6.16
N GLN A 188 11.55 -7.06 -7.08
CA GLN A 188 11.99 -7.11 -8.47
C GLN A 188 11.38 -5.99 -9.34
N VAL A 189 10.27 -5.39 -8.91
CA VAL A 189 9.53 -4.35 -9.67
C VAL A 189 9.36 -3.02 -8.94
N GLU A 190 9.56 -2.97 -7.62
CA GLU A 190 9.23 -1.83 -6.76
C GLU A 190 9.95 -0.57 -7.27
N GLY A 191 11.27 -0.58 -7.45
CA GLY A 191 12.00 0.60 -7.93
C GLY A 191 11.50 1.19 -9.26
N SER A 192 11.14 0.36 -10.24
CA SER A 192 10.61 0.83 -11.53
C SER A 192 9.18 1.35 -11.43
N HIS A 193 8.31 0.65 -10.68
CA HIS A 193 6.91 1.03 -10.50
C HIS A 193 6.77 2.28 -9.62
N ARG A 194 7.58 2.41 -8.55
CA ARG A 194 7.62 3.59 -7.68
C ARG A 194 8.01 4.84 -8.47
N ALA A 195 9.09 4.77 -9.24
CA ALA A 195 9.53 5.89 -10.08
C ALA A 195 8.45 6.23 -11.14
N ALA A 196 7.77 5.23 -11.72
CA ALA A 196 6.67 5.45 -12.65
C ALA A 196 5.49 6.18 -11.99
N ALA A 197 5.09 5.78 -10.77
CA ALA A 197 4.01 6.41 -10.02
C ALA A 197 4.25 7.92 -9.84
N TRP A 198 5.47 8.30 -9.46
CA TRP A 198 5.83 9.70 -9.30
C TRP A 198 5.87 10.46 -10.63
N ARG A 199 6.40 9.87 -11.72
CA ARG A 199 6.33 10.48 -13.06
C ARG A 199 4.90 10.75 -13.48
N VAL A 200 4.01 9.76 -13.34
CA VAL A 200 2.58 9.89 -13.68
C VAL A 200 1.97 11.10 -12.96
N VAL A 201 2.21 11.24 -11.67
CA VAL A 201 1.59 12.30 -10.88
C VAL A 201 2.26 13.66 -11.12
N LEU A 202 3.60 13.75 -11.13
CA LEU A 202 4.30 15.02 -11.23
C LEU A 202 4.25 15.62 -12.64
N ASP A 203 4.30 14.79 -13.68
CA ASP A 203 4.40 15.25 -15.07
C ASP A 203 3.04 15.50 -15.72
N HIS A 204 1.98 14.87 -15.22
CA HIS A 204 0.67 14.88 -15.88
C HIS A 204 -0.48 15.47 -15.07
N VAL A 205 -0.34 15.67 -13.75
CA VAL A 205 -1.36 16.38 -12.95
C VAL A 205 -1.26 17.88 -13.20
N SER A 206 -2.36 18.46 -13.69
CA SER A 206 -2.46 19.89 -13.95
C SER A 206 -2.39 20.73 -12.68
N SER A 207 -1.94 21.99 -12.79
CA SER A 207 -1.80 22.90 -11.65
C SER A 207 -3.08 23.11 -10.84
N GLU A 208 -4.23 23.02 -11.49
CA GLU A 208 -5.58 23.20 -10.92
C GLU A 208 -6.02 21.98 -10.08
N ALA A 209 -5.44 20.80 -10.31
CA ALA A 209 -5.79 19.58 -9.60
C ALA A 209 -4.91 19.32 -8.36
N ARG A 210 -3.70 19.87 -8.32
CA ARG A 210 -2.67 19.59 -7.30
C ARG A 210 -3.14 19.75 -5.86
N GLU A 211 -3.83 20.84 -5.55
CA GLU A 211 -4.37 21.09 -4.20
C GLU A 211 -5.34 20.00 -3.75
N ARG A 212 -6.21 19.55 -4.65
CA ARG A 212 -7.14 18.45 -4.40
C ARG A 212 -6.42 17.11 -4.22
N VAL A 213 -5.36 16.86 -4.98
CA VAL A 213 -4.57 15.62 -4.85
C VAL A 213 -3.89 15.57 -3.48
N VAL A 214 -3.21 16.66 -3.06
CA VAL A 214 -2.60 16.74 -1.72
C VAL A 214 -3.65 16.59 -0.63
N GLY A 215 -4.80 17.27 -0.77
CA GLY A 215 -5.91 17.17 0.19
C GLY A 215 -6.39 15.72 0.36
N ALA A 216 -6.62 15.01 -0.75
CA ALA A 216 -7.07 13.62 -0.72
C ALA A 216 -6.03 12.67 -0.08
N MET A 217 -4.75 12.81 -0.42
CA MET A 217 -3.69 12.02 0.24
C MET A 217 -3.57 12.35 1.74
N SER A 218 -3.80 13.60 2.12
CA SER A 218 -3.82 14.00 3.54
C SER A 218 -5.01 13.41 4.30
N GLU A 219 -6.18 13.32 3.67
CA GLU A 219 -7.33 12.59 4.23
C GLU A 219 -6.99 11.10 4.39
N CYS A 220 -6.38 10.49 3.36
CA CYS A 220 -5.98 9.08 3.37
C CYS A 220 -4.98 8.77 4.50
N VAL A 221 -3.97 9.61 4.75
CA VAL A 221 -3.01 9.34 5.85
C VAL A 221 -3.66 9.41 7.23
N ASN A 222 -4.63 10.30 7.42
CA ASN A 222 -5.37 10.40 8.67
C ASN A 222 -6.30 9.18 8.87
N ALA A 223 -7.04 8.79 7.85
CA ALA A 223 -7.89 7.59 7.88
C ALA A 223 -7.06 6.32 8.07
N TRP A 224 -5.91 6.22 7.38
CA TRP A 224 -4.98 5.10 7.52
C TRP A 224 -4.43 4.96 8.95
N LYS A 225 -4.13 6.07 9.63
CA LYS A 225 -3.69 6.04 11.04
C LYS A 225 -4.78 5.48 11.95
N LEU A 226 -6.02 5.93 11.80
CA LEU A 226 -7.15 5.42 12.59
C LEU A 226 -7.42 3.94 12.29
N TYR A 227 -7.35 3.53 11.01
CA TYR A 227 -7.40 2.14 10.60
C TYR A 227 -6.32 1.30 11.29
N ARG A 228 -5.07 1.77 11.32
CA ARG A 228 -3.96 1.07 11.97
C ARG A 228 -4.08 1.06 13.50
N ASP A 229 -4.70 2.06 14.11
CA ASP A 229 -5.03 2.06 15.55
C ASP A 229 -6.02 0.94 15.89
N ASP A 230 -7.11 0.82 15.13
CA ASP A 230 -8.12 -0.24 15.31
C ASP A 230 -7.49 -1.64 15.11
N VAL A 231 -6.68 -1.82 14.06
CA VAL A 231 -5.97 -3.09 13.82
C VAL A 231 -5.00 -3.41 14.96
N ALA A 232 -4.25 -2.43 15.45
CA ALA A 232 -3.33 -2.62 16.57
C ALA A 232 -4.08 -3.05 17.84
N ALA A 233 -5.20 -2.40 18.16
CA ALA A 233 -6.04 -2.74 19.30
C ALA A 233 -6.64 -4.15 19.17
N ALA A 234 -7.16 -4.50 17.98
CA ALA A 234 -7.69 -5.83 17.69
C ALA A 234 -6.60 -6.91 17.84
N CYS A 235 -5.37 -6.61 17.41
CA CYS A 235 -4.21 -7.47 17.58
C CYS A 235 -3.70 -7.54 19.04
N GLY A 236 -4.32 -6.84 19.98
CA GLY A 236 -3.96 -6.84 21.41
C GLY A 236 -2.81 -5.90 21.78
N LEU A 237 -2.44 -4.98 20.90
CA LEU A 237 -1.46 -3.94 21.20
C LEU A 237 -2.15 -2.76 21.90
N MET A 238 -1.47 -2.16 22.86
CA MET A 238 -1.93 -0.95 23.53
C MET A 238 -0.89 0.15 23.34
N ARG A 239 -1.38 1.36 23.07
CA ARG A 239 -0.53 2.55 23.07
C ARG A 239 -0.16 2.84 24.52
N THR A 240 1.11 2.70 24.85
CA THR A 240 1.61 3.13 26.17
C THR A 240 1.44 4.65 26.26
N ALA A 241 0.80 5.12 27.33
CA ALA A 241 0.58 6.52 27.63
C ALA A 241 1.91 7.29 27.81
#